data_AF-A0A8J3NND9-F1
#
_entry.id   AF-A0A8J3NND9-F1
#
_cell.length_a   1.000
_cell.length_b   1.000
_cell.length_c   1.000
_cell.angle_alpha   90.00
_cell.angle_beta   90.00
_cell.angle_gamma   90.00
#
_symmetry.space_group_name_H-M   'P 1'
#
loop_
_entity.id
_entity.type
_entity.pdbx_description
1 polymer ?
#
loop_
_entity_poly.entity_id
_entity_poly.type
_entity_poly.pdbx_seq_one_letter_code
_entity_poly.pdbx_strand_id
1 'polypeptide(L)'
;MKEFIPVRQLSWPGGDGTHLDLDLARDAGGRMTAAGKDVTALRNGAGASIESAGSAKPWGTDDVGNALDKGYSEIAPNILALLRQVGTALESMGGNITQAATVTSDTDVAASKRTDQAGNHQPDIPV
;
A
#
# COMPACT_ATOMS: atom_id res chain seq x y z
N MET A 1 19.75 16.64 13.00
CA MET A 1 19.84 15.88 11.74
C MET A 1 18.42 15.61 11.29
N LYS A 2 18.00 16.10 10.11
CA LYS A 2 16.67 15.79 9.54
C LYS A 2 16.77 14.40 8.93
N GLU A 3 16.26 13.38 9.62
CA GLU A 3 16.06 12.07 9.02
C GLU A 3 14.97 12.21 7.95
N PHE A 4 15.41 12.26 6.69
CA PHE A 4 14.51 12.16 5.55
C PHE A 4 14.06 10.70 5.49
N ILE A 5 12.78 10.42 5.69
CA ILE A 5 12.24 9.07 5.49
C ILE A 5 12.11 8.89 3.97
N PRO A 6 12.96 8.08 3.32
CA PRO A 6 12.88 7.90 1.88
C PRO A 6 11.59 7.14 1.55
N VAL A 7 10.72 7.74 0.73
CA VAL A 7 9.60 7.01 0.13
C VAL A 7 10.18 6.13 -0.97
N ARG A 8 10.02 4.80 -0.86
CA ARG A 8 10.50 3.86 -1.88
C ARG A 8 9.84 4.14 -3.22
N GLN A 9 10.62 4.16 -4.31
CA GLN A 9 10.06 4.16 -5.66
C GLN A 9 9.39 2.81 -5.95
N LEU A 10 8.15 2.87 -6.44
CA LEU A 10 7.42 1.73 -6.98
C LEU A 10 7.76 1.61 -8.47
N SER A 11 8.58 0.63 -8.83
CA SER A 11 8.83 0.25 -10.23
C SER A 11 8.30 -1.15 -10.49
N TRP A 12 7.50 -1.29 -11.55
CA TRP A 12 6.91 -2.56 -11.98
C TRP A 12 7.57 -3.02 -13.28
N PRO A 13 8.10 -4.26 -13.36
CA PRO A 13 8.44 -4.84 -14.65
C PRO A 13 7.15 -5.04 -15.45
N GLY A 14 7.21 -4.76 -16.76
CA GLY A 14 6.07 -4.98 -17.64
C GLY A 14 5.79 -6.47 -17.78
N GLY A 15 4.54 -6.88 -17.56
CA GLY A 15 4.08 -8.21 -17.91
C GLY A 15 3.97 -8.37 -19.43
N ASP A 16 3.98 -9.60 -19.91
CA ASP A 16 3.75 -9.92 -21.33
C ASP A 16 2.29 -9.68 -21.78
N GLY A 17 1.39 -9.39 -20.84
CA GLY A 17 -0.04 -9.17 -21.07
C GLY A 17 -0.84 -10.45 -21.31
N THR A 18 -0.20 -11.61 -21.23
CA THR A 18 -0.80 -12.91 -21.54
C THR A 18 -0.71 -13.91 -20.38
N HIS A 19 0.24 -13.70 -19.46
CA HIS A 19 0.44 -14.54 -18.29
C HIS A 19 0.54 -13.71 -17.01
N LEU A 20 -0.01 -14.26 -15.93
CA LEU A 20 0.10 -13.67 -14.60
C LEU A 20 1.32 -14.27 -13.90
N ASP A 21 2.35 -13.46 -13.69
CA ASP A 21 3.50 -13.82 -12.85
C ASP A 21 3.13 -13.64 -11.38
N LEU A 22 2.83 -14.76 -10.71
CA LEU A 22 2.35 -14.76 -9.32
C LEU A 22 3.45 -14.39 -8.32
N ASP A 23 4.72 -14.64 -8.64
CA ASP A 23 5.83 -14.28 -7.76
C ASP A 23 6.12 -12.79 -7.85
N LEU A 24 6.06 -12.24 -9.06
CA LEU A 24 6.09 -10.80 -9.26
C LEU A 24 4.92 -10.12 -8.55
N ALA A 25 3.71 -10.68 -8.62
CA ALA A 25 2.55 -10.12 -7.93
C ALA A 25 2.72 -10.10 -6.41
N ARG A 26 3.31 -11.15 -5.81
CA ARG A 26 3.61 -11.19 -4.36
C ARG A 26 4.67 -10.18 -3.96
N ASP A 27 5.77 -10.12 -4.70
CA ASP A 27 6.82 -9.11 -4.48
C ASP A 27 6.24 -7.69 -4.60
N ALA A 28 5.36 -7.49 -5.58
CA ALA A 28 4.63 -6.25 -5.76
C ALA A 28 3.74 -5.88 -4.59
N GLY A 29 2.92 -6.82 -4.13
CA GLY A 29 2.12 -6.63 -2.92
C GLY A 29 2.98 -6.24 -1.72
N GLY A 30 4.11 -6.94 -1.51
CA GLY A 30 5.07 -6.65 -0.45
C GLY A 30 5.67 -5.24 -0.53
N ARG A 31 6.11 -4.81 -1.71
CA ARG A 31 6.63 -3.45 -1.95
C ARG A 31 5.58 -2.38 -1.67
N MET A 32 4.33 -2.62 -2.05
CA MET A 32 3.24 -1.66 -1.83
C MET A 32 2.83 -1.57 -0.37
N THR A 33 2.81 -2.71 0.35
CA THR A 33 2.65 -2.74 1.80
C THR A 33 3.78 -1.97 2.50
N ALA A 34 5.03 -2.14 2.07
CA ALA A 34 6.15 -1.36 2.61
C ALA A 34 5.99 0.14 2.34
N ALA A 35 5.59 0.54 1.13
CA ALA A 35 5.33 1.94 0.80
C ALA A 35 4.21 2.55 1.67
N GLY A 36 3.14 1.80 1.95
CA GLY A 36 2.07 2.24 2.88
C GLY A 36 2.56 2.48 4.30
N LYS A 37 3.48 1.63 4.78
CA LYS A 37 4.15 1.80 6.08
C LYS A 37 5.07 3.01 6.10
N ASP A 38 5.83 3.23 5.03
CA ASP A 38 6.72 4.40 4.89
C ASP A 38 5.91 5.72 4.91
N VAL A 39 4.77 5.77 4.21
CA VAL A 39 3.85 6.93 4.24
C VAL A 39 3.24 7.12 5.63
N THR A 40 2.84 6.05 6.31
CA THR A 40 2.33 6.11 7.68
C THR A 40 3.39 6.62 8.66
N ALA A 41 4.64 6.18 8.51
CA ALA A 41 5.77 6.67 9.28
C ALA A 41 6.02 8.16 9.03
N LEU A 42 5.99 8.61 7.77
CA LEU A 42 6.09 10.03 7.41
C LEU A 42 4.99 10.87 8.08
N ARG A 43 3.74 10.39 8.04
CA ARG A 43 2.61 11.04 8.73
C ARG A 43 2.86 11.14 10.23
N ASN A 44 3.40 10.10 10.85
CA ASN A 44 3.60 10.08 12.31
C ASN A 44 4.83 10.88 12.76
N GLY A 45 5.88 10.97 11.95
CA GLY A 45 7.07 11.76 12.26
C GLY A 45 6.93 13.22 11.86
N ALA A 46 7.02 13.50 10.56
CA ALA A 46 6.93 14.86 10.03
C ALA A 46 5.56 15.48 10.32
N GLY A 47 4.49 14.70 10.20
CA GLY A 47 3.14 15.18 10.52
C GLY A 47 2.93 15.55 11.98
N ALA A 48 3.53 14.82 12.94
CA ALA A 48 3.49 15.22 14.35
C ALA A 48 4.24 16.53 14.61
N SER A 49 5.33 16.78 13.87
CA SER A 49 6.06 18.06 13.94
C SER A 49 5.21 19.22 13.42
N ILE A 50 4.41 18.98 12.37
CA ILE A 50 3.40 19.93 11.87
C ILE A 50 2.32 20.17 12.95
N GLU A 51 1.75 19.13 13.54
CA GLU A 51 0.74 19.30 14.61
C GLU A 51 1.30 20.09 15.80
N SER A 52 2.56 19.85 16.17
CA SER A 52 3.26 20.57 17.24
C SER A 52 3.48 22.05 16.91
N ALA A 53 3.94 22.38 15.69
CA ALA A 53 4.11 23.76 15.24
C ALA A 53 2.77 24.52 15.22
N GLY A 54 1.70 23.84 14.77
CA GLY A 54 0.34 24.35 14.82
C GLY A 54 -0.14 24.72 16.22
N SER A 55 0.18 23.87 17.19
CA SER A 55 -0.18 24.10 18.59
C SER A 55 0.65 25.22 19.23
N ALA A 56 1.92 25.35 18.84
CA ALA A 56 2.84 26.37 19.36
C ALA A 56 2.58 27.78 18.80
N LYS A 57 1.95 27.88 17.62
CA LYS A 57 1.63 29.14 16.92
C LYS A 57 2.80 30.15 16.89
N PRO A 58 3.96 29.80 16.31
CA PRO A 58 5.18 30.62 16.37
C PRO A 58 5.14 31.94 15.56
N TRP A 59 4.03 32.25 14.90
CA TRP A 59 3.91 33.33 13.91
C TRP A 59 3.42 34.68 14.45
N GLY A 60 3.41 34.86 15.77
CA GLY A 60 2.98 36.11 16.40
C GLY A 60 1.46 36.29 16.40
N THR A 61 1.01 37.40 17.01
CA THR A 61 -0.41 37.70 17.25
C THR A 61 -0.92 38.90 16.46
N ASP A 62 -0.10 39.43 15.55
CA ASP A 62 -0.50 40.50 14.65
C ASP A 62 -1.41 39.98 13.53
N ASP A 63 -1.90 40.85 12.66
CA ASP A 63 -2.81 40.48 11.57
C ASP A 63 -2.20 39.45 10.63
N VAL A 64 -0.88 39.49 10.43
CA VAL A 64 -0.13 38.52 9.61
C VAL A 64 -0.11 37.16 10.31
N GLY A 65 0.22 37.12 11.60
CA GLY A 65 0.18 35.90 12.41
C GLY A 65 -1.21 35.28 12.47
N ASN A 66 -2.26 36.08 12.63
CA ASN A 66 -3.64 35.60 12.64
C ASN A 66 -4.07 35.04 11.27
N ALA A 67 -3.65 35.67 10.17
CA ALA A 67 -3.90 35.16 8.82
C ALA A 67 -3.18 33.82 8.58
N LEU A 68 -1.93 33.70 9.06
CA LEU A 68 -1.18 32.45 8.98
C LEU A 68 -1.82 31.34 9.82
N ASP A 69 -2.24 31.65 11.06
CA ASP A 69 -2.93 30.71 11.97
C ASP A 69 -4.16 30.11 11.32
N LYS A 70 -4.97 30.97 10.67
CA LYS A 70 -6.18 30.56 9.95
C LYS A 70 -5.84 29.61 8.80
N GLY A 71 -4.95 30.02 7.90
CA GLY A 71 -4.56 29.19 6.76
C GLY A 71 -3.94 27.86 7.20
N TYR A 72 -3.11 27.87 8.24
CA TYR A 72 -2.51 26.68 8.81
C TYR A 72 -3.56 25.72 9.37
N SER A 73 -4.49 26.25 10.18
CA SER A 73 -5.55 25.47 10.82
C SER A 73 -6.53 24.85 9.82
N GLU A 74 -6.72 25.49 8.66
CA GLU A 74 -7.56 24.96 7.57
C GLU A 74 -6.83 23.88 6.75
N ILE A 75 -5.54 24.05 6.46
CA ILE A 75 -4.81 23.20 5.50
C ILE A 75 -4.15 21.99 6.17
N ALA A 76 -3.48 22.19 7.30
CA ALA A 76 -2.67 21.14 7.92
C ALA A 76 -3.46 19.88 8.27
N PRO A 77 -4.68 19.95 8.87
CA PRO A 77 -5.46 18.75 9.18
C PRO A 77 -5.81 17.93 7.94
N ASN A 78 -6.11 18.61 6.82
CA ASN A 78 -6.48 17.95 5.56
C ASN A 78 -5.31 17.16 4.98
N ILE A 79 -4.12 17.75 4.93
CA ILE A 79 -2.91 17.07 4.45
C ILE A 79 -2.58 15.86 5.33
N LEU A 80 -2.67 16.02 6.65
CA LEU A 80 -2.37 14.94 7.60
C LEU A 80 -3.37 13.79 7.53
N ALA A 81 -4.65 14.10 7.28
CA ALA A 81 -5.68 13.10 7.02
C ALA A 81 -5.42 12.34 5.71
N LEU A 82 -5.05 13.06 4.63
CA LEU A 82 -4.71 12.47 3.34
C LEU A 82 -3.51 11.51 3.45
N LEU A 83 -2.42 11.92 4.13
CA LEU A 83 -1.26 11.05 4.33
C LEU A 83 -1.63 9.76 5.07
N ARG A 84 -2.50 9.84 6.08
CA ARG A 84 -3.00 8.66 6.79
C ARG A 84 -3.81 7.75 5.86
N GLN A 85 -4.74 8.31 5.10
CA GLN A 85 -5.58 7.55 4.17
C GLN A 85 -4.75 6.86 3.09
N VAL A 86 -3.77 7.55 2.51
CA VAL A 86 -2.86 6.99 1.50
C VAL A 86 -2.04 5.84 2.09
N GLY A 87 -1.49 6.01 3.29
CA GLY A 87 -0.74 4.95 3.98
C GLY A 87 -1.58 3.68 4.17
N THR A 88 -2.79 3.82 4.72
CA THR A 88 -3.73 2.71 4.91
C THR A 88 -4.15 2.06 3.59
N ALA A 89 -4.42 2.86 2.55
CA ALA A 89 -4.83 2.35 1.25
C ALA A 89 -3.73 1.50 0.60
N LEU A 90 -2.48 1.99 0.60
CA LEU A 90 -1.34 1.25 0.06
C LEU A 90 -1.08 -0.06 0.80
N GLU A 91 -1.16 -0.04 2.13
CA GLU A 91 -1.00 -1.24 2.94
C GLU A 91 -2.08 -2.30 2.65
N SER A 92 -3.34 -1.86 2.60
CA SER A 92 -4.50 -2.72 2.28
C SER A 92 -4.38 -3.31 0.87
N MET A 93 -4.09 -2.47 -0.13
CA MET A 93 -3.95 -2.93 -1.50
C MET A 93 -2.77 -3.91 -1.67
N GLY A 94 -1.63 -3.66 -1.01
CA GLY A 94 -0.49 -4.58 -1.04
C GLY A 94 -0.81 -5.95 -0.44
N GLY A 95 -1.54 -5.96 0.68
CA GLY A 95 -2.06 -7.19 1.29
C GLY A 95 -3.02 -7.94 0.37
N ASN A 96 -3.97 -7.23 -0.25
CA ASN A 96 -4.95 -7.82 -1.16
C ASN A 96 -4.29 -8.44 -2.40
N ILE A 97 -3.28 -7.79 -2.98
CA ILE A 97 -2.52 -8.33 -4.13
C ILE A 97 -1.80 -9.62 -3.72
N THR A 98 -1.10 -9.61 -2.58
CA THR A 98 -0.38 -10.79 -2.07
C THR A 98 -1.32 -11.96 -1.82
N GLN A 99 -2.48 -11.68 -1.22
CA GLN A 99 -3.52 -12.67 -0.96
C GLN A 99 -4.10 -13.24 -2.26
N ALA A 100 -4.43 -12.38 -3.22
CA ALA A 100 -4.96 -12.81 -4.51
C ALA A 100 -3.98 -13.74 -5.24
N ALA A 101 -2.69 -13.37 -5.30
CA ALA A 101 -1.66 -14.19 -5.93
C ALA A 101 -1.50 -15.57 -5.25
N THR A 102 -1.64 -15.60 -3.92
CA THR A 102 -1.61 -16.86 -3.14
C THR A 102 -2.82 -17.75 -3.47
N VAL A 103 -4.03 -17.19 -3.44
CA VAL A 103 -5.26 -17.92 -3.74
C VAL A 103 -5.28 -18.45 -5.18
N THR A 104 -4.81 -17.67 -6.15
CA THR A 104 -4.70 -18.12 -7.54
C THR A 104 -3.75 -19.32 -7.66
N SER A 105 -2.57 -19.24 -7.05
CA SER A 105 -1.60 -20.33 -7.04
C SER A 105 -2.16 -21.62 -6.43
N ASP A 106 -2.84 -21.51 -5.29
CA ASP A 106 -3.44 -22.66 -4.60
C ASP A 106 -4.56 -23.29 -5.43
N THR A 107 -5.35 -22.44 -6.10
CA THR A 107 -6.43 -22.87 -6.99
C THR A 107 -5.88 -23.64 -8.18
N ASP A 108 -4.81 -23.16 -8.82
CA ASP A 108 -4.18 -23.81 -9.97
C ASP A 108 -3.56 -25.16 -9.58
N VAL A 109 -2.87 -25.23 -8.45
CA VAL A 109 -2.34 -26.50 -7.93
C VAL A 109 -3.46 -27.50 -7.64
N ALA A 110 -4.57 -27.06 -7.05
CA ALA A 110 -5.72 -27.91 -6.78
C ALA A 110 -6.42 -28.37 -8.07
N ALA A 111 -6.47 -27.53 -9.10
CA ALA A 111 -7.03 -27.88 -10.40
C ALA A 111 -6.16 -28.91 -11.13
N SER A 112 -4.83 -28.72 -11.15
CA SER A 112 -3.87 -29.66 -11.75
C SER A 112 -3.97 -31.05 -11.11
N LYS A 113 -4.05 -31.13 -9.78
CA LYS A 113 -4.25 -32.42 -9.09
C LYS A 113 -5.54 -33.12 -9.51
N ARG A 114 -6.63 -32.37 -9.70
CA ARG A 114 -7.92 -32.92 -10.16
C ARG A 114 -7.86 -33.41 -11.60
N THR A 115 -7.17 -32.69 -12.49
CA THR A 115 -6.98 -33.12 -13.88
C THR A 115 -6.09 -34.36 -13.98
N ASP A 116 -5.03 -34.45 -13.17
CA ASP A 116 -4.15 -35.62 -13.14
C ASP A 116 -4.90 -36.87 -12.64
N GLN A 117 -5.73 -36.71 -11.61
CA GLN A 117 -6.59 -37.79 -11.12
C GLN A 117 -7.60 -38.26 -12.17
N ALA A 118 -8.25 -37.33 -12.88
CA ALA A 118 -9.20 -37.67 -13.94
C ALA A 118 -8.51 -38.35 -15.13
N GLY A 119 -7.31 -37.90 -15.51
CA GLY A 119 -6.52 -38.52 -16.58
C GLY A 119 -6.02 -39.93 -16.23
N ASN A 120 -5.74 -40.18 -14.94
CA ASN A 120 -5.37 -41.50 -14.43
C ASN A 120 -6.57 -42.43 -14.17
N HIS A 121 -7.80 -41.92 -14.29
CA HIS A 121 -9.01 -42.74 -14.18
C HIS A 121 -9.25 -43.46 -15.51
N GLN A 122 -8.95 -44.75 -15.58
CA GLN A 122 -9.33 -45.60 -16.70
C GLN A 122 -10.85 -45.87 -16.56
N PRO A 123 -11.69 -45.39 -17.49
CA PRO A 123 -13.12 -45.59 -17.37
C PRO A 123 -13.42 -47.09 -17.48
N ASP A 124 -14.18 -47.62 -16.53
CA ASP A 124 -14.69 -48.99 -16.59
C ASP A 124 -15.84 -49.00 -17.60
N ILE A 125 -15.50 -49.13 -18.88
CA ILE A 125 -16.48 -49.20 -19.97
C ILE A 125 -16.84 -50.69 -20.12
N PRO A 126 -18.04 -51.14 -19.73
CA PRO A 126 -18.47 -52.50 -20.01
C PRO A 126 -18.56 -52.69 -21.54
N VAL A 127 -17.84 -53.70 -22.04
CA VAL A 127 -17.88 -54.16 -23.45
C VAL A 127 -19.09 -55.03 -23.73
#